data_AF-A0A8H6YW01-F1
#
_entry.id   AF-A0A8H6YW01-F1
#
_cell.length_a   1.000
_cell.length_b   1.000
_cell.length_c   1.000
_cell.angle_alpha   90.00
_cell.angle_beta   90.00
_cell.angle_gamma   90.00
#
_symmetry.space_group_name_H-M   'P 1'
#
loop_
_entity.id
_entity.type
_entity.pdbx_description
1 polymer ?
#
loop_
_entity_poly.entity_id
_entity_poly.type
_entity_poly.pdbx_seq_one_letter_code
_entity_poly.pdbx_strand_id
1 'polypeptide(L)'
;MQMAVPRWKVALEKALAAHSKSSVIQLASIDPSTPVPHVRSLIFRGWVSPTDNPTHPLLLATTDVRTPKTAQMIANPHVQIVWWIDGSQEQYRIAGTAHIIPSPGHVLHKHFLHTIQPFSEGETYDWEAKRIEVFKSMSPMMKASWCRPTPGSRLEGGEDEAKKWPTELEEPKPGDEEGKRLWEMSLSNFALVIVEPQDVDYIELKPIPNRRTRFWRPSEGVWNEEALVP
;
A
#
# COMPACT_ATOMS: atom_id res chain seq x y z
N MET A 1 -3.93 0.61 -30.79
CA MET A 1 -3.39 1.73 -29.97
C MET A 1 -2.38 1.13 -29.02
N GLN A 2 -1.15 1.63 -28.99
CA GLN A 2 -0.12 1.08 -28.11
C GLN A 2 -0.46 1.46 -26.66
N MET A 3 -0.62 0.46 -25.78
CA MET A 3 -0.91 0.68 -24.36
C MET A 3 0.30 1.33 -23.70
N ALA A 4 0.21 2.64 -23.42
CA ALA A 4 1.32 3.41 -22.85
C ALA A 4 1.13 3.60 -21.34
N VAL A 5 2.25 3.60 -20.60
CA VAL A 5 2.28 3.97 -19.19
C VAL A 5 1.70 5.39 -19.03
N PRO A 6 0.79 5.63 -18.07
CA PRO A 6 0.19 6.96 -17.92
C PRO A 6 1.23 8.01 -17.53
N ARG A 7 1.10 9.22 -18.08
CA ARG A 7 2.08 10.31 -17.87
C ARG A 7 2.24 10.69 -16.39
N TRP A 8 1.19 10.63 -15.59
CA TRP A 8 1.29 10.86 -14.14
C TRP A 8 2.25 9.88 -13.46
N LYS A 9 2.25 8.61 -13.86
CA LYS A 9 3.15 7.58 -13.32
C LYS A 9 4.58 7.85 -13.73
N VAL A 10 4.80 8.19 -15.00
CA VAL A 10 6.13 8.56 -15.51
C VAL A 10 6.68 9.78 -14.76
N ALA A 11 5.84 10.80 -14.52
CA ALA A 11 6.22 11.97 -13.74
C ALA A 11 6.58 11.61 -12.29
N LEU A 12 5.73 10.82 -11.61
CA LEU A 12 5.97 10.38 -10.24
C LEU A 12 7.24 9.53 -10.12
N GLU A 13 7.49 8.58 -11.03
CA GLU A 13 8.70 7.76 -11.02
C GLU A 13 9.96 8.60 -11.23
N LYS A 14 9.90 9.61 -12.11
CA LYS A 14 10.99 10.58 -12.29
C LYS A 14 11.24 11.38 -11.01
N ALA A 15 10.18 11.85 -10.35
CA ALA A 15 10.28 12.59 -9.10
C ALA A 15 10.90 11.72 -7.99
N LEU A 16 10.46 10.46 -7.86
CA LEU A 16 10.99 9.51 -6.88
C LEU A 16 12.43 9.09 -7.18
N ALA A 17 12.83 8.97 -8.43
CA ALA A 17 14.23 8.71 -8.79
C ALA A 17 15.15 9.86 -8.35
N ALA A 18 14.70 11.10 -8.48
CA ALA A 18 15.44 12.28 -8.01
C ALA A 18 15.36 12.48 -6.47
N HIS A 19 14.28 12.01 -5.85
CA HIS A 19 13.98 12.25 -4.43
C HIS A 19 13.56 10.96 -3.70
N SER A 20 14.43 9.95 -3.74
CA SER A 20 14.15 8.57 -3.29
C SER A 20 13.73 8.41 -1.83
N LYS A 21 13.97 9.43 -0.98
CA LYS A 21 13.50 9.46 0.41
C LYS A 21 12.00 9.77 0.54
N SER A 22 11.34 10.21 -0.53
CA SER A 22 9.93 10.58 -0.54
C SER A 22 9.02 9.35 -0.69
N SER A 23 9.24 8.30 0.10
CA SER A 23 8.46 7.06 0.04
C SER A 23 7.22 7.06 0.94
N VAL A 24 7.04 8.10 1.74
CA VAL A 24 5.91 8.23 2.67
C VAL A 24 4.71 8.83 1.93
N ILE A 25 3.58 8.14 2.00
CA ILE A 25 2.29 8.58 1.47
C ILE A 25 1.29 8.77 2.60
N GLN A 26 0.34 9.70 2.47
CA GLN A 26 -0.80 9.79 3.39
C GLN A 26 -2.00 9.12 2.75
N LEU A 27 -2.57 8.10 3.39
CA LEU A 27 -3.76 7.39 2.90
C LEU A 27 -4.97 7.75 3.76
N ALA A 28 -5.99 8.32 3.13
CA ALA A 28 -7.31 8.54 3.69
C ALA A 28 -8.22 7.34 3.39
N SER A 29 -8.96 6.91 4.40
CA SER A 29 -10.03 5.91 4.31
C SER A 29 -11.23 6.38 5.14
N ILE A 30 -12.34 5.66 5.08
CA ILE A 30 -13.57 6.00 5.82
C ILE A 30 -13.81 4.95 6.91
N ASP A 31 -14.38 5.38 8.03
CA ASP A 31 -14.82 4.49 9.10
C ASP A 31 -15.77 3.40 8.57
N PRO A 32 -15.75 2.17 9.12
CA PRO A 32 -16.57 1.08 8.58
C PRO A 32 -18.09 1.31 8.72
N SER A 33 -18.50 2.16 9.66
CA SER A 33 -19.90 2.32 10.06
C SER A 33 -20.42 3.75 9.99
N THR A 34 -19.54 4.72 9.79
CA THR A 34 -19.87 6.15 9.82
C THR A 34 -19.16 6.89 8.68
N PRO A 35 -19.63 8.08 8.26
CA PRO A 35 -18.95 8.89 7.25
C PRO A 35 -17.71 9.63 7.80
N VAL A 36 -17.07 9.13 8.86
CA VAL A 36 -15.90 9.76 9.49
C VAL A 36 -14.62 9.37 8.74
N PRO A 37 -13.82 10.32 8.26
CA PRO A 37 -12.55 10.01 7.60
C PRO A 37 -11.46 9.65 8.62
N HIS A 38 -10.56 8.77 8.21
CA HIS A 38 -9.34 8.42 8.92
C HIS A 38 -8.14 8.59 8.00
N VAL A 39 -7.04 9.14 8.52
CA VAL A 39 -5.81 9.37 7.75
C VAL A 39 -4.59 8.87 8.50
N ARG A 40 -3.61 8.35 7.79
CA ARG A 40 -2.30 7.94 8.33
C ARG A 40 -1.25 7.88 7.24
N SER A 41 0.01 7.91 7.66
CA SER A 41 1.13 7.63 6.77
C SER A 41 1.26 6.13 6.49
N LEU A 42 1.58 5.77 5.25
CA LEU A 42 2.05 4.46 4.82
C LEU A 42 3.36 4.63 4.03
N ILE A 43 4.11 3.54 3.89
CA ILE A 43 5.32 3.52 3.07
C ILE A 43 4.97 2.88 1.73
N PHE A 44 5.22 3.59 0.64
CA PHE A 44 5.25 3.04 -0.71
C PHE A 44 6.37 2.00 -0.82
N ARG A 45 6.02 0.79 -1.29
CA ARG A 45 6.92 -0.36 -1.43
C ARG A 45 7.16 -0.77 -2.88
N GLY A 46 6.59 -0.04 -3.84
CA GLY A 46 6.81 -0.30 -5.26
C GLY A 46 5.51 -0.37 -6.05
N TRP A 47 5.67 -0.65 -7.35
CA TRP A 47 4.57 -0.95 -8.25
C TRP A 47 4.44 -2.47 -8.41
N VAL A 48 3.20 -2.93 -8.54
CA VAL A 48 2.88 -4.32 -8.90
C VAL A 48 2.06 -4.29 -10.18
N SER A 49 2.37 -5.20 -11.10
CA SER A 49 1.64 -5.38 -12.36
C SER A 49 1.27 -6.86 -12.47
N PRO A 50 0.05 -7.24 -12.04
CA PRO A 50 -0.42 -8.63 -12.14
C PRO A 50 -0.58 -9.07 -13.60
N THR A 51 -0.91 -8.11 -14.45
CA THR A 51 -0.91 -8.22 -15.91
C THR A 51 0.27 -7.45 -16.49
N ASP A 52 0.77 -7.87 -17.65
CA ASP A 52 1.67 -7.05 -18.49
C ASP A 52 0.99 -5.80 -19.08
N ASN A 53 -0.11 -5.32 -18.49
CA ASN A 53 -0.81 -4.11 -18.88
C ASN A 53 -0.18 -2.87 -18.20
N PRO A 54 0.63 -2.07 -18.92
CA PRO A 54 1.29 -0.88 -18.35
C PRO A 54 0.31 0.24 -18.00
N THR A 55 -0.95 0.17 -18.43
CA THR A 55 -1.97 1.19 -18.15
C THR A 55 -2.60 1.00 -16.77
N HIS A 56 -2.36 -0.13 -16.09
CA HIS A 56 -2.98 -0.47 -14.80
C HIS A 56 -1.93 -0.61 -13.69
N PRO A 57 -1.19 0.46 -13.34
CA PRO A 57 -0.18 0.37 -12.30
C PRO A 57 -0.83 0.23 -10.91
N LEU A 58 -0.47 -0.83 -10.17
CA LEU A 58 -0.94 -1.01 -8.80
C LEU A 58 0.10 -0.52 -7.80
N LEU A 59 -0.30 0.39 -6.91
CA LEU A 59 0.54 0.88 -5.85
C LEU A 59 0.60 -0.14 -4.71
N LEU A 60 1.80 -0.51 -4.28
CA LEU A 60 2.01 -1.44 -3.18
C LEU A 60 2.43 -0.69 -1.91
N ALA A 61 1.75 -0.98 -0.80
CA ALA A 61 2.16 -0.68 0.56
C ALA A 61 2.00 -1.92 1.44
N THR A 62 2.37 -1.83 2.71
CA THR A 62 2.24 -2.93 3.68
C THR A 62 1.54 -2.49 4.94
N THR A 63 0.92 -3.43 5.65
CA THR A 63 0.28 -3.15 6.93
C THR A 63 0.25 -4.36 7.86
N ASP A 64 -0.14 -4.11 9.11
CA ASP A 64 -0.55 -5.15 10.04
C ASP A 64 -2.06 -5.37 9.89
N VAL A 65 -2.44 -6.60 9.56
CA VAL A 65 -3.83 -7.00 9.28
C VAL A 65 -4.78 -6.67 10.43
N ARG A 66 -4.27 -6.62 11.67
CA ARG A 66 -5.05 -6.36 12.89
C ARG A 66 -5.42 -4.89 13.08
N THR A 67 -4.89 -3.99 12.25
CA THR A 67 -5.11 -2.55 12.42
C THR A 67 -6.47 -2.08 11.88
N PRO A 68 -7.07 -1.00 12.44
CA PRO A 68 -8.39 -0.53 12.03
C PRO A 68 -8.53 -0.21 10.53
N LYS A 69 -7.45 0.26 9.89
CA LYS A 69 -7.45 0.59 8.46
C LYS A 69 -7.80 -0.62 7.58
N THR A 70 -7.51 -1.84 8.03
CA THR A 70 -7.88 -3.07 7.34
C THR A 70 -9.40 -3.20 7.27
N ALA A 71 -10.09 -3.08 8.42
CA ALA A 71 -11.55 -3.13 8.47
C ALA A 71 -12.18 -1.96 7.68
N GLN A 72 -11.58 -0.77 7.74
CA GLN A 72 -12.02 0.39 6.97
C GLN A 72 -11.97 0.14 5.46
N MET A 73 -10.84 -0.35 4.93
CA MET A 73 -10.68 -0.63 3.50
C MET A 73 -11.50 -1.84 3.02
N ILE A 74 -11.80 -2.81 3.90
CA ILE A 74 -12.71 -3.92 3.57
C ILE A 74 -14.16 -3.44 3.50
N ALA A 75 -14.59 -2.57 4.43
CA ALA A 75 -15.95 -2.03 4.45
C ALA A 75 -16.18 -1.02 3.32
N ASN A 76 -15.19 -0.19 3.02
CA ASN A 76 -15.21 0.74 1.90
C ASN A 76 -13.82 0.78 1.23
N PRO A 77 -13.66 0.20 0.03
CA PRO A 77 -12.37 0.17 -0.65
C PRO A 77 -11.96 1.52 -1.21
N HIS A 78 -12.85 2.51 -1.31
CA HIS A 78 -12.50 3.81 -1.86
C HIS A 78 -11.58 4.57 -0.91
N VAL A 79 -10.38 4.89 -1.40
CA VAL A 79 -9.34 5.61 -0.66
C VAL A 79 -8.85 6.79 -1.48
N GLN A 80 -8.22 7.74 -0.79
CA GLN A 80 -7.44 8.79 -1.43
C GLN A 80 -6.06 8.86 -0.81
N ILE A 81 -5.04 8.91 -1.65
CA ILE A 81 -3.65 9.11 -1.26
C ILE A 81 -3.27 10.57 -1.56
N VAL A 82 -2.52 11.18 -0.64
CA VAL A 82 -1.75 12.39 -0.92
C VAL A 82 -0.27 12.03 -0.85
N TRP A 83 0.48 12.50 -1.85
CA TRP A 83 1.91 12.31 -1.94
C TRP A 83 2.59 13.63 -2.31
N TRP A 84 3.28 14.22 -1.33
CA TRP A 84 4.09 15.42 -1.51
C TRP A 84 5.54 15.05 -1.77
N ILE A 85 6.12 15.57 -2.86
CA ILE A 85 7.54 15.43 -3.20
C ILE A 85 8.21 16.80 -3.03
N ASP A 86 8.83 17.01 -1.87
CA ASP A 86 9.38 18.31 -1.47
C ASP A 86 10.42 18.87 -2.45
N GLY A 87 11.33 18.01 -2.92
CA GLY A 87 12.43 18.44 -3.79
C GLY A 87 12.01 18.92 -5.19
N SER A 88 10.90 18.39 -5.72
CA SER A 88 10.33 18.83 -7.00
C SER A 88 9.17 19.82 -6.84
N GLN A 89 8.68 20.02 -5.61
CA GLN A 89 7.48 20.80 -5.29
C GLN A 89 6.26 20.31 -6.07
N GLU A 90 6.10 18.99 -6.08
CA GLU A 90 5.02 18.29 -6.78
C GLU A 90 4.09 17.61 -5.77
N GLN A 91 2.78 17.65 -6.03
CA GLN A 91 1.78 16.92 -5.25
C GLN A 91 0.99 15.99 -6.17
N TYR A 92 0.83 14.75 -5.74
CA TYR A 92 -0.04 13.77 -6.38
C TYR A 92 -1.16 13.41 -5.41
N ARG A 93 -2.41 13.66 -5.82
CA ARG A 93 -3.60 13.20 -5.11
C ARG A 93 -4.22 12.06 -5.90
N ILE A 94 -4.13 10.84 -5.39
CA ILE A 94 -4.50 9.62 -6.11
C ILE A 94 -5.75 9.05 -5.45
N ALA A 95 -6.90 9.11 -6.12
CA ALA A 95 -8.11 8.42 -5.72
C ALA A 95 -8.21 7.06 -6.41
N GLY A 96 -8.72 6.07 -5.70
CA GLY A 96 -8.81 4.70 -6.20
C GLY A 96 -9.40 3.73 -5.21
N THR A 97 -9.26 2.44 -5.51
CA THR A 97 -9.72 1.34 -4.65
C THR A 97 -8.54 0.64 -4.00
N ALA A 98 -8.65 0.36 -2.70
CA ALA A 98 -7.66 -0.36 -1.91
C ALA A 98 -8.10 -1.80 -1.64
N HIS A 99 -7.14 -2.71 -1.66
CA HIS A 99 -7.31 -4.13 -1.41
C HIS A 99 -6.29 -4.63 -0.40
N ILE A 100 -6.74 -5.45 0.55
CA ILE A 100 -5.88 -6.03 1.58
C ILE A 100 -5.60 -7.48 1.23
N ILE A 101 -4.32 -7.85 1.24
CA ILE A 101 -3.85 -9.20 0.95
C ILE A 101 -3.23 -9.78 2.24
N PRO A 102 -4.04 -10.43 3.08
CA PRO A 102 -3.53 -11.11 4.28
C PRO A 102 -3.04 -12.52 3.93
N SER A 103 -2.48 -13.22 4.92
CA SER A 103 -2.19 -14.66 4.81
C SER A 103 -3.41 -15.46 4.33
N PRO A 104 -3.23 -16.49 3.48
CA PRO A 104 -4.31 -17.38 3.00
C PRO A 104 -5.15 -18.01 4.12
N GLY A 105 -4.54 -18.27 5.27
CA GLY A 105 -5.23 -18.82 6.45
C GLY A 105 -6.00 -17.79 7.27
N HIS A 106 -5.88 -16.48 6.97
CA HIS A 106 -6.51 -15.44 7.76
C HIS A 106 -8.01 -15.32 7.44
N VAL A 107 -8.85 -15.06 8.44
CA VAL A 107 -10.32 -14.95 8.28
C VAL A 107 -10.76 -13.88 7.28
N LEU A 108 -9.90 -12.88 7.06
CA LEU A 108 -10.14 -11.79 6.10
C LEU A 108 -9.73 -12.14 4.66
N HIS A 109 -9.03 -13.26 4.43
CA HIS A 109 -8.59 -13.67 3.10
C HIS A 109 -9.76 -13.89 2.12
N LYS A 110 -10.95 -14.25 2.62
CA LYS A 110 -12.18 -14.31 1.80
C LYS A 110 -12.56 -12.97 1.15
N HIS A 111 -12.22 -11.85 1.78
CA HIS A 111 -12.47 -10.51 1.22
C HIS A 111 -11.45 -10.13 0.14
N PHE A 112 -10.37 -10.89 0.00
CA PHE A 112 -9.39 -10.72 -1.06
C PHE A 112 -9.85 -11.39 -2.38
N LEU A 113 -10.43 -12.60 -2.29
CA LEU A 113 -10.76 -13.44 -3.46
C LEU A 113 -11.65 -12.74 -4.49
N HIS A 114 -12.59 -11.91 -4.07
CA HIS A 114 -13.51 -11.21 -4.98
C HIS A 114 -12.91 -9.96 -5.63
N THR A 115 -11.82 -9.43 -5.10
CA THR A 115 -11.46 -8.03 -5.32
C THR A 115 -10.29 -7.85 -6.28
N ILE A 116 -9.54 -8.93 -6.57
CA ILE A 116 -8.40 -8.93 -7.51
C ILE A 116 -8.59 -9.91 -8.67
N GLN A 117 -9.76 -10.56 -8.74
CA GLN A 117 -10.17 -11.36 -9.89
C GLN A 117 -10.28 -10.61 -11.24
N PRO A 118 -10.49 -9.28 -11.32
CA PRO A 118 -10.52 -8.59 -12.62
C PRO A 118 -9.17 -8.54 -13.35
N PHE A 119 -8.06 -8.90 -12.69
CA PHE A 119 -6.71 -8.73 -13.25
C PHE A 119 -6.19 -9.95 -14.04
N SER A 120 -7.04 -10.91 -14.43
CA SER A 120 -6.61 -11.98 -15.34
C SER A 120 -7.78 -12.77 -15.95
N GLU A 121 -7.94 -12.74 -17.27
CA GLU A 121 -8.35 -13.94 -18.00
C GLU A 121 -7.09 -14.78 -18.24
N GLY A 122 -6.98 -15.95 -17.60
CA GLY A 122 -5.89 -16.91 -17.86
C GLY A 122 -5.00 -17.22 -16.66
N GLU A 123 -4.07 -16.33 -16.29
CA GLU A 123 -3.06 -16.60 -15.26
C GLU A 123 -3.31 -15.86 -13.95
N THR A 124 -3.57 -16.60 -12.88
CA THR A 124 -3.71 -16.05 -11.52
C THR A 124 -2.34 -15.61 -10.99
N TYR A 125 -2.14 -14.30 -10.84
CA TYR A 125 -0.96 -13.74 -10.16
C TYR A 125 -0.84 -14.29 -8.73
N ASP A 126 0.32 -14.84 -8.37
CA ASP A 126 0.56 -15.42 -7.05
C ASP A 126 0.82 -14.33 -5.99
N TRP A 127 -0.28 -13.84 -5.44
CA TRP A 127 -0.26 -12.82 -4.40
C TRP A 127 0.35 -13.29 -3.08
N GLU A 128 0.32 -14.59 -2.78
CA GLU A 128 0.96 -15.11 -1.57
C GLU A 128 2.48 -15.14 -1.73
N ALA A 129 2.97 -15.59 -2.89
CA ALA A 129 4.39 -15.49 -3.22
C ALA A 129 4.86 -14.03 -3.15
N LYS A 130 4.08 -13.08 -3.70
CA LYS A 130 4.42 -11.65 -3.60
C LYS A 130 4.41 -11.16 -2.15
N ARG A 131 3.46 -11.61 -1.33
CA ARG A 131 3.40 -11.24 0.10
C ARG A 131 4.61 -11.75 0.86
N ILE A 132 5.01 -13.00 0.65
CA ILE A 132 6.21 -13.59 1.26
C ILE A 132 7.49 -12.86 0.78
N GLU A 133 7.60 -12.58 -0.52
CA GLU A 133 8.72 -11.83 -1.10
C GLU A 133 8.88 -10.46 -0.41
N VAL A 134 7.80 -9.67 -0.34
CA VAL A 134 7.82 -8.35 0.29
C VAL A 134 8.14 -8.47 1.78
N PHE A 135 7.55 -9.43 2.49
CA PHE A 135 7.86 -9.67 3.91
C PHE A 135 9.35 -9.95 4.13
N LYS A 136 9.95 -10.84 3.33
CA LYS A 136 11.37 -11.18 3.42
C LYS A 136 12.30 -9.99 3.17
N SER A 137 11.88 -9.04 2.33
CA SER A 137 12.62 -7.79 2.09
C SER A 137 12.54 -6.77 3.24
N MET A 138 11.64 -6.97 4.21
CA MET A 138 11.52 -6.06 5.36
C MET A 138 12.71 -6.22 6.31
N SER A 139 13.08 -5.13 6.99
CA SER A 139 14.16 -5.17 7.97
C SER A 139 13.81 -6.08 9.16
N PRO A 140 14.82 -6.60 9.89
CA PRO A 140 14.60 -7.41 11.10
C PRO A 140 13.73 -6.71 12.13
N MET A 141 13.97 -5.42 12.34
CA MET A 141 13.17 -4.58 13.23
C MET A 141 11.69 -4.51 12.79
N MET A 142 11.45 -4.36 11.49
CA MET A 142 10.10 -4.30 10.95
C MET A 142 9.40 -5.66 11.08
N LYS A 143 10.08 -6.76 10.73
CA LYS A 143 9.58 -8.13 10.91
C LYS A 143 9.18 -8.40 12.37
N ALA A 144 9.98 -7.95 13.34
CA ALA A 144 9.65 -8.10 14.76
C ALA A 144 8.42 -7.30 15.20
N SER A 145 8.11 -6.18 14.54
CA SER A 145 6.98 -5.33 14.92
C SER A 145 5.64 -6.05 14.83
N TRP A 146 5.48 -6.98 13.88
CA TRP A 146 4.27 -7.79 13.72
C TRP A 146 4.12 -8.90 14.77
N CYS A 147 5.15 -9.16 15.60
CA CYS A 147 5.06 -10.05 16.75
C CYS A 147 4.52 -9.37 18.02
N ARG A 148 4.42 -8.05 18.02
CA ARG A 148 4.01 -7.26 19.18
C ARG A 148 2.50 -7.30 19.36
N PRO A 149 1.98 -6.87 20.53
CA PRO A 149 0.54 -6.71 20.74
C PRO A 149 -0.11 -5.86 19.64
N THR A 150 -1.41 -6.04 19.45
CA THR A 150 -2.18 -5.39 18.37
C THR A 150 -1.93 -3.88 18.34
N PRO A 151 -1.45 -3.30 17.22
CA PRO A 151 -1.14 -1.89 17.18
C PRO A 151 -2.37 -1.02 17.45
N GLY A 152 -2.23 -0.02 18.32
CA GLY A 152 -3.32 0.86 18.77
C GLY A 152 -4.16 0.31 19.92
N SER A 153 -3.90 -0.92 20.38
CA SER A 153 -4.47 -1.43 21.63
C SER A 153 -3.81 -0.78 22.85
N ARG A 154 -4.46 -0.90 24.01
CA ARG A 154 -3.93 -0.37 25.28
C ARG A 154 -2.59 -1.04 25.63
N LEU A 155 -1.63 -0.24 26.06
CA LEU A 155 -0.34 -0.70 26.55
C LEU A 155 -0.48 -1.29 27.97
N GLU A 156 -0.91 -2.55 28.05
CA GLU A 156 -0.97 -3.27 29.32
C GLU A 156 0.45 -3.48 29.88
N GLY A 157 0.66 -3.16 31.17
CA GLY A 157 1.97 -3.25 31.82
C GLY A 157 2.94 -2.08 31.56
N GLY A 158 2.59 -1.14 30.69
CA GLY A 158 3.40 0.05 30.41
C GLY A 158 4.69 -0.23 29.62
N GLU A 159 5.57 0.77 29.57
CA GLU A 159 6.83 0.72 28.80
C GLU A 159 7.80 -0.36 29.28
N ASP A 160 7.76 -0.72 30.56
CA ASP A 160 8.64 -1.76 31.11
C ASP A 160 8.29 -3.15 30.59
N GLU A 161 7.01 -3.42 30.33
CA GLU A 161 6.59 -4.64 29.66
C GLU A 161 6.97 -4.61 28.17
N ALA A 162 6.83 -3.45 27.51
CA ALA A 162 7.17 -3.29 26.10
C ALA A 162 8.65 -3.59 25.78
N LYS A 163 9.56 -3.33 26.72
CA LYS A 163 10.99 -3.66 26.59
C LYS A 163 11.28 -5.15 26.43
N LYS A 164 10.33 -6.03 26.79
CA LYS A 164 10.46 -7.48 26.66
C LYS A 164 10.02 -8.00 25.30
N TRP A 165 9.36 -7.17 24.48
CA TRP A 165 8.85 -7.59 23.19
C TRP A 165 9.98 -7.79 22.16
N PRO A 166 9.75 -8.60 21.12
CA PRO A 166 10.70 -8.75 20.03
C PRO A 166 11.07 -7.40 19.39
N THR A 167 12.37 -7.11 19.36
CA THR A 167 12.95 -5.92 18.73
C THR A 167 13.44 -6.20 17.32
N GLU A 168 13.95 -7.41 17.06
CA GLU A 168 14.44 -7.89 15.77
C GLU A 168 14.01 -9.33 15.53
N LEU A 169 13.85 -9.69 14.25
CA LEU A 169 13.44 -11.03 13.83
C LEU A 169 14.09 -11.37 12.49
N GLU A 170 14.98 -12.36 12.50
CA GLU A 170 15.62 -12.90 11.30
C GLU A 170 14.92 -14.15 10.76
N GLU A 171 15.28 -14.57 9.56
CA GLU A 171 14.79 -15.84 9.02
C GLU A 171 15.32 -17.00 9.90
N PRO A 172 14.43 -17.87 10.42
CA PRO A 172 14.80 -18.88 11.39
C PRO A 172 15.75 -19.92 10.78
N LYS A 173 16.74 -20.33 11.57
CA LYS A 173 17.66 -21.41 11.20
C LYS A 173 17.02 -22.77 11.51
N PRO A 174 17.43 -23.86 10.84
CA PRO A 174 16.99 -25.21 11.21
C PRO A 174 17.22 -25.50 12.71
N GLY A 175 16.17 -25.89 13.42
CA GLY A 175 16.19 -26.18 14.87
C GLY A 175 15.86 -24.99 15.79
N ASP A 176 15.68 -23.77 15.25
CA ASP A 176 15.21 -22.61 16.01
C ASP A 176 13.67 -22.58 16.08
N GLU A 177 13.11 -23.36 16.99
CA GLU A 177 11.66 -23.50 17.15
C GLU A 177 10.97 -22.19 17.56
N GLU A 178 11.61 -21.39 18.43
CA GLU A 178 11.05 -20.11 18.86
C GLU A 178 11.13 -19.06 17.73
N GLY A 179 12.26 -18.97 17.03
CA GLY A 179 12.39 -18.11 15.86
C GLY A 179 11.38 -18.47 14.77
N LYS A 180 11.15 -19.77 14.55
CA LYS A 180 10.11 -20.25 13.62
C LYS A 180 8.71 -19.83 14.05
N ARG A 181 8.37 -19.99 15.33
CA ARG A 181 7.08 -19.56 15.88
C ARG A 181 6.86 -18.05 15.72
N LEU A 182 7.88 -17.24 16.03
CA LEU A 182 7.83 -15.78 15.86
C LEU A 182 7.72 -15.38 14.39
N TRP A 183 8.45 -16.06 13.50
CA TRP A 183 8.38 -15.85 12.05
C TRP A 183 6.98 -16.12 11.50
N GLU A 184 6.38 -17.26 11.85
CA GLU A 184 5.03 -17.61 11.43
C GLU A 184 3.99 -16.62 11.98
N MET A 185 4.10 -16.22 13.25
CA MET A 185 3.24 -15.20 13.83
C MET A 185 3.37 -13.85 13.10
N SER A 186 4.60 -13.37 12.90
CA SER A 186 4.90 -12.13 12.18
C SER A 186 4.30 -12.15 10.77
N LEU A 187 4.58 -13.21 10.02
CA LEU A 187 4.08 -13.37 8.66
C LEU A 187 2.56 -13.47 8.64
N SER A 188 1.90 -14.09 9.63
CA SER A 188 0.43 -14.16 9.69
C SER A 188 -0.23 -12.79 9.88
N ASN A 189 0.43 -11.87 10.60
CA ASN A 189 -0.05 -10.51 10.84
C ASN A 189 0.32 -9.54 9.69
N PHE A 190 1.27 -9.91 8.85
CA PHE A 190 1.71 -9.13 7.70
C PHE A 190 0.72 -9.21 6.53
N ALA A 191 0.32 -8.05 6.00
CA ALA A 191 -0.54 -7.95 4.82
C ALA A 191 -0.01 -6.91 3.81
N LEU A 192 -0.30 -7.15 2.53
CA LEU A 192 -0.12 -6.12 1.50
C LEU A 192 -1.35 -5.21 1.46
N VAL A 193 -1.11 -3.95 1.11
CA VAL A 193 -2.13 -2.98 0.73
C VAL A 193 -1.88 -2.65 -0.74
N ILE A 194 -2.81 -3.03 -1.61
CA ILE A 194 -2.76 -2.72 -3.04
C ILE A 194 -3.75 -1.61 -3.32
N VAL A 195 -3.30 -0.52 -3.94
CA VAL A 195 -4.19 0.56 -4.36
C VAL A 195 -4.19 0.62 -5.88
N GLU A 196 -5.37 0.53 -6.48
CA GLU A 196 -5.62 0.73 -7.89
C GLU A 196 -6.00 2.20 -8.15
N PRO A 197 -5.13 3.00 -8.77
CA PRO A 197 -5.43 4.39 -9.13
C PRO A 197 -6.52 4.47 -10.21
N GLN A 198 -7.49 5.36 -10.00
CA GLN A 198 -8.58 5.63 -10.95
C GLN A 198 -8.64 7.10 -11.36
N ASP A 199 -8.28 8.01 -10.45
CA ASP A 199 -8.21 9.46 -10.67
C ASP A 199 -6.95 10.02 -9.99
N VAL A 200 -6.19 10.86 -10.69
CA VAL A 200 -4.95 11.46 -10.20
C VAL A 200 -4.97 12.96 -10.48
N ASP A 201 -4.95 13.77 -9.44
CA ASP A 201 -4.77 15.22 -9.49
C ASP A 201 -3.29 15.54 -9.20
N TYR A 202 -2.59 15.98 -10.25
CA TYR A 202 -1.15 16.25 -10.25
C TYR A 202 -0.90 17.76 -10.30
N ILE A 203 -0.20 18.28 -9.29
CA ILE A 203 0.10 19.70 -9.12
C ILE A 203 1.62 19.90 -9.17
N GLU A 204 2.06 20.87 -9.96
CA GLU A 204 3.46 21.29 -10.10
C GLU A 204 3.59 22.76 -9.63
N LEU A 205 4.24 22.98 -8.48
CA LEU A 205 4.39 24.31 -7.89
C LEU A 205 5.69 25.03 -8.27
N LYS A 206 6.65 24.33 -8.84
CA LYS A 206 7.91 24.90 -9.33
C LYS A 206 7.79 25.82 -10.56
N PRO A 207 7.04 25.47 -11.64
CA PRO A 207 6.89 26.36 -12.79
C PRO A 207 6.01 27.58 -12.45
N ILE A 208 6.25 28.70 -13.14
CA ILE A 208 5.44 29.94 -13.06
C ILE A 208 4.92 30.29 -14.47
N PRO A 209 3.60 30.37 -14.69
CA PRO A 209 2.54 30.02 -13.74
C PRO A 209 2.59 28.54 -13.35
N ASN A 210 2.06 28.22 -12.17
CA ASN A 210 1.95 26.84 -11.69
C ASN A 210 1.15 25.98 -12.68
N ARG A 211 1.26 24.66 -12.56
CA ARG A 211 0.52 23.72 -13.43
C ARG A 211 -0.26 22.74 -12.61
N ARG A 212 -1.41 22.33 -13.14
CA ARG A 212 -2.24 21.26 -12.60
C ARG A 212 -2.81 20.44 -13.74
N THR A 213 -2.70 19.12 -13.64
CA THR A 213 -3.31 18.18 -14.60
C THR A 213 -4.12 17.15 -13.81
N ARG A 214 -5.35 16.90 -14.24
CA ARG A 214 -6.12 15.75 -13.79
C ARG A 214 -5.97 14.61 -14.79
N PHE A 215 -5.83 13.40 -14.28
CA PHE A 215 -5.83 12.16 -15.03
C PHE A 215 -6.93 11.25 -14.52
N TRP A 216 -7.64 10.57 -15.40
CA TRP A 216 -8.65 9.59 -14.99
C TRP A 216 -8.77 8.45 -15.98
N ARG A 217 -9.17 7.27 -15.48
CA ARG A 217 -9.36 6.07 -16.29
C ARG A 217 -10.73 5.44 -15.99
N PRO A 218 -11.56 5.19 -17.01
CA PRO A 218 -12.69 4.25 -16.88
C PRO A 218 -12.19 2.83 -16.53
N SER A 219 -13.07 1.97 -16.02
CA SER A 219 -12.71 0.62 -15.54
C SER A 219 -11.92 -0.23 -16.55
N GLU A 220 -12.23 -0.14 -17.83
CA GLU A 220 -11.53 -0.84 -18.94
C GLU A 220 -10.96 0.13 -19.99
N GLY A 221 -10.62 1.36 -19.57
CA GLY A 221 -10.28 2.45 -20.46
C GLY A 221 -8.80 2.80 -20.55
N VAL A 222 -8.50 3.71 -21.47
CA VAL A 222 -7.21 4.42 -21.52
C VAL A 222 -7.24 5.59 -20.54
N TRP A 223 -6.09 5.96 -19.99
CA TRP A 223 -5.96 7.18 -19.19
C TRP A 223 -6.24 8.41 -20.05
N ASN A 224 -7.18 9.23 -19.59
CA ASN A 224 -7.42 10.57 -20.11
C ASN A 224 -6.67 11.58 -19.25
N GLU A 225 -6.43 12.76 -19.80
CA GLU A 225 -5.84 13.87 -19.07
C GLU A 225 -6.43 15.22 -19.49
N GLU A 226 -6.50 16.16 -18.56
CA GLU A 226 -6.90 17.54 -18.82
C GLU A 226 -6.08 18.51 -17.96
N ALA A 227 -5.65 19.63 -18.55
CA ALA A 227 -5.02 20.70 -17.81
C ALA A 227 -6.08 21.49 -17.04
N LEU A 228 -5.81 21.77 -15.77
CA LEU A 228 -6.69 22.51 -14.87
C LEU A 228 -6.03 23.80 -14.41
N VAL A 229 -6.84 24.74 -13.92
CA VAL A 229 -6.34 25.91 -13.19
C VAL A 229 -5.68 25.42 -11.90
N PRO A 230 -4.43 25.83 -11.59
CA PRO A 230 -3.72 25.46 -10.37
C PRO A 230 -4.50 25.75 -9.09
#